data_AF-A0A1V1NTR7-F1
#
_entry.id   AF-A0A1V1NTR7-F1
#
_cell.length_a   1.000
_cell.length_b   1.000
_cell.length_c   1.000
_cell.angle_alpha   90.00
_cell.angle_beta   90.00
_cell.angle_gamma   90.00
#
_symmetry.space_group_name_H-M   'P 1'
#
loop_
_entity.id
_entity.type
_entity.pdbx_description
1 polymer ?
#
loop_
_entity_poly.entity_id
_entity_poly.type
_entity_poly.pdbx_seq_one_letter_code
_entity_poly.pdbx_strand_id
1 'polypeptide(L)'
;MINISSRYAVNSPYTQTFSQNMPASGWTYYASTPNGRIQQTVGCLRMDTHTDQDQNLNEAILHIDLSDMTHVHLNFFQKSIDSEAFTSLPDVFTGHYNGDGLSISTDGHTWYRLTSNNLSTNDNGNNYSIDLSAKESAIQASHDENFHLNQFVQIKFQQYGNQSYPSGGREWDNISVTSTKQDTIQFQQNAYDSQGWLYPYPRAAQWQSE
;
A
#
# COMPACT_ATOMS: atom_id res chain seq x y z
N MET A 1 6.39 -1.00 22.00
CA MET A 1 4.97 -0.84 22.40
C MET A 1 4.13 -1.44 21.27
N ILE A 2 3.21 -2.36 21.56
CA ILE A 2 2.39 -3.02 20.51
C ILE A 2 1.08 -2.25 20.42
N ASN A 3 0.87 -1.48 19.36
CA ASN A 3 -0.43 -0.86 19.07
C ASN A 3 -1.28 -1.85 18.28
N ILE A 4 -2.44 -2.20 18.82
CA ILE A 4 -3.39 -3.15 18.24
C ILE A 4 -4.08 -2.47 17.07
N SER A 5 -3.76 -2.90 15.86
CA SER A 5 -4.41 -2.49 14.63
C SER A 5 -4.97 -3.72 13.92
N SER A 6 -6.01 -3.53 13.10
CA SER A 6 -6.64 -4.65 12.40
C SER A 6 -5.93 -4.90 11.07
N ARG A 7 -5.52 -6.14 10.85
CA ARG A 7 -4.96 -6.65 9.58
C ARG A 7 -6.00 -6.83 8.47
N TYR A 8 -7.22 -6.29 8.64
CA TYR A 8 -8.25 -6.41 7.62
C TYR A 8 -7.96 -5.41 6.51
N ALA A 9 -7.80 -5.91 5.29
CA ALA A 9 -7.57 -5.07 4.13
C ALA A 9 -8.75 -4.11 3.90
N VAL A 10 -8.44 -2.85 3.57
CA VAL A 10 -9.42 -1.92 3.00
C VAL A 10 -9.57 -2.20 1.51
N ASN A 11 -10.63 -1.68 0.87
CA ASN A 11 -10.83 -1.83 -0.57
C ASN A 11 -10.37 -0.58 -1.33
N SER A 12 -9.89 -0.75 -2.57
CA SER A 12 -9.69 0.37 -3.50
C SER A 12 -11.02 0.80 -4.16
N PRO A 13 -11.27 2.10 -4.40
CA PRO A 13 -10.40 3.23 -4.07
C PRO A 13 -10.37 3.52 -2.57
N TYR A 14 -9.22 3.94 -2.08
CA TYR A 14 -8.98 4.24 -0.66
C TYR A 14 -8.32 5.60 -0.51
N THR A 15 -8.71 6.36 0.51
CA THR A 15 -8.05 7.62 0.87
C THR A 15 -7.83 7.75 2.38
N GLN A 16 -6.71 8.37 2.76
CA GLN A 16 -6.36 8.68 4.14
C GLN A 16 -5.63 10.03 4.21
N THR A 17 -6.27 10.99 4.89
CA THR A 17 -5.80 12.39 5.02
C THR A 17 -5.37 12.76 6.44
N PHE A 18 -5.43 11.81 7.37
CA PHE A 18 -5.04 11.99 8.79
C PHE A 18 -5.62 13.24 9.46
N SER A 19 -6.77 13.72 9.02
CA SER A 19 -7.39 14.97 9.51
C SER A 19 -8.09 14.81 10.87
N GLN A 20 -8.35 13.58 11.30
CA GLN A 20 -9.07 13.29 12.54
C GLN A 20 -8.23 12.45 13.51
N ASN A 21 -7.88 11.22 13.13
CA ASN A 21 -7.20 10.25 13.98
C ASN A 21 -6.27 9.35 13.18
N MET A 22 -5.42 8.62 13.90
CA MET A 22 -4.68 7.48 13.34
C MET A 22 -5.66 6.35 12.99
N PRO A 23 -5.68 5.83 11.74
CA PRO A 23 -6.61 4.78 11.35
C PRO A 23 -6.28 3.47 12.06
N ALA A 24 -7.25 2.90 12.77
CA ALA A 24 -7.09 1.63 13.46
C ALA A 24 -7.27 0.41 12.53
N SER A 25 -8.19 0.51 11.57
CA SER A 25 -8.50 -0.57 10.62
C SER A 25 -7.75 -0.39 9.32
N GLY A 26 -7.26 -1.49 8.74
CA GLY A 26 -6.51 -1.45 7.48
C GLY A 26 -5.06 -1.02 7.61
N TRP A 27 -4.58 -0.80 8.83
CA TRP A 27 -3.22 -0.32 9.07
C TRP A 27 -2.50 -1.20 10.08
N THR A 28 -1.17 -1.21 10.05
CA THR A 28 -0.30 -1.77 11.09
C THR A 28 0.86 -0.84 11.35
N TYR A 29 1.23 -0.68 12.62
CA TYR A 29 2.27 0.24 13.05
C TYR A 29 3.34 -0.51 13.82
N TYR A 30 4.59 -0.23 13.49
CA TYR A 30 5.75 -0.84 14.14
C TYR A 30 6.83 0.21 14.41
N ALA A 31 7.34 0.21 15.63
CA ALA A 31 8.54 0.93 16.00
C ALA A 31 9.56 -0.06 16.57
N SER A 32 10.80 -0.01 16.07
CA SER A 32 11.87 -0.91 16.51
C SER A 32 12.27 -0.72 17.97
N THR A 33 12.05 0.47 18.51
CA THR A 33 12.34 0.82 19.91
C THR A 33 11.14 1.54 20.54
N PRO A 34 11.04 1.60 21.87
CA PRO A 34 10.08 2.48 22.55
C PRO A 34 10.28 3.97 22.28
N ASN A 35 11.44 4.39 21.78
CA ASN A 35 11.72 5.78 21.42
C ASN A 35 11.12 6.17 20.06
N GLY A 36 10.76 5.20 19.22
CA GLY A 36 10.09 5.46 17.95
C GLY A 36 8.70 6.02 18.16
N ARG A 37 8.40 7.10 17.43
CA ARG A 37 7.11 7.78 17.47
C ARG A 37 6.45 7.72 16.09
N ILE A 38 5.28 7.10 16.06
CA ILE A 38 4.35 7.11 14.93
C ILE A 38 3.07 7.73 15.44
N GLN A 39 2.70 8.90 14.94
CA GLN A 39 1.52 9.60 15.42
C GLN A 39 0.85 10.41 14.31
N GLN A 40 -0.46 10.52 14.41
CA GLN A 40 -1.18 11.55 13.67
C GLN A 40 -0.89 12.91 14.32
N THR A 41 -0.59 13.91 13.50
CA THR A 41 -0.45 15.31 13.92
C THR A 41 -1.39 16.17 13.09
N VAL A 42 -1.14 17.47 12.87
CA VAL A 42 -2.07 18.39 12.19
C VAL A 42 -2.23 18.03 10.71
N GLY A 43 -3.08 17.05 10.43
CA GLY A 43 -3.40 16.58 9.08
C GLY A 43 -2.32 15.73 8.43
N CYS A 44 -1.46 15.03 9.19
CA CYS A 44 -0.49 14.10 8.60
C CYS A 44 -0.11 12.98 9.58
N LEU A 45 0.45 11.91 9.06
CA LEU A 45 1.16 10.90 9.83
C LEU A 45 2.63 11.32 9.94
N ARG A 46 3.09 11.57 11.17
CA ARG A 46 4.50 11.85 11.46
C ARG A 46 5.19 10.62 12.01
N MET A 47 6.39 10.36 11.50
CA MET A 47 7.31 9.34 11.98
C MET A 47 8.65 9.99 12.35
N ASP A 48 9.03 9.90 13.61
CA ASP A 48 10.25 10.46 14.17
C ASP A 48 10.58 9.75 15.50
N THR A 49 11.40 10.37 16.35
CA THR A 49 11.69 9.87 17.71
C THR A 49 11.09 10.75 18.80
N HIS A 50 10.96 10.20 20.02
CA HIS A 50 10.61 10.97 21.22
C HIS A 50 11.80 11.78 21.75
N THR A 51 13.01 11.23 21.64
CA THR A 51 14.29 11.88 21.96
C THR A 51 15.32 11.66 20.87
N ASP A 52 16.25 12.60 20.73
CA ASP A 52 17.30 12.54 19.72
C ASP A 52 18.36 11.46 20.03
N GLN A 53 19.23 11.20 19.05
CA GLN A 53 20.43 10.34 19.09
C GLN A 53 20.19 8.82 19.06
N ASP A 54 19.01 8.34 19.43
CA ASP A 54 18.69 6.91 19.39
C ASP A 54 18.09 6.49 18.03
N GLN A 55 18.83 5.68 17.28
CA GLN A 55 18.39 5.14 15.99
C GLN A 55 17.12 4.31 16.14
N ASN A 56 16.12 4.60 15.32
CA ASN A 56 14.84 3.93 15.33
C ASN A 56 14.26 3.80 13.93
N LEU A 57 13.73 2.61 13.63
CA LEU A 57 12.84 2.35 12.51
C LEU A 57 11.38 2.53 12.93
N ASN A 58 10.64 3.31 12.15
CA ASN A 58 9.20 3.46 12.19
C ASN A 58 8.59 2.93 10.89
N GLU A 59 7.54 2.13 10.99
CA GLU A 59 6.80 1.60 9.85
C GLU A 59 5.29 1.78 10.05
N ALA A 60 4.60 2.28 9.03
CA ALA A 60 3.15 2.19 8.91
C ALA A 60 2.81 1.40 7.65
N ILE A 61 2.00 0.35 7.80
CA ILE A 61 1.67 -0.60 6.75
C ILE A 61 0.18 -0.50 6.46
N LEU A 62 -0.19 -0.07 5.26
CA LEU A 62 -1.55 -0.13 4.73
C LEU A 62 -1.80 -1.53 4.18
N HIS A 63 -2.87 -2.18 4.62
CA HIS A 63 -3.38 -3.44 4.07
C HIS A 63 -4.54 -3.12 3.13
N ILE A 64 -4.44 -3.53 1.86
CA ILE A 64 -5.43 -3.18 0.83
C ILE A 64 -5.71 -4.37 -0.11
N ASP A 65 -6.98 -4.56 -0.43
CA ASP A 65 -7.44 -5.56 -1.38
C ASP A 65 -7.43 -4.97 -2.80
N LEU A 66 -6.65 -5.61 -3.67
CA LEU A 66 -6.50 -5.26 -5.08
C LEU A 66 -6.78 -6.44 -6.02
N SER A 67 -7.39 -7.54 -5.56
CA SER A 67 -7.52 -8.79 -6.35
C SER A 67 -8.26 -8.63 -7.68
N ASP A 68 -9.20 -7.68 -7.75
CA ASP A 68 -10.04 -7.44 -8.94
C ASP A 68 -9.75 -6.08 -9.57
N MET A 69 -8.56 -5.52 -9.31
CA MET A 69 -8.20 -4.15 -9.70
C MET A 69 -7.12 -4.13 -10.78
N THR A 70 -7.16 -3.11 -11.62
CA THR A 70 -6.15 -2.78 -12.64
C THR A 70 -5.95 -1.27 -12.69
N HIS A 71 -4.90 -0.81 -13.37
CA HIS A 71 -4.50 0.60 -13.41
C HIS A 71 -4.39 1.20 -12.00
N VAL A 72 -3.74 0.44 -11.10
CA VAL A 72 -3.59 0.81 -9.70
C VAL A 72 -2.48 1.85 -9.55
N HIS A 73 -2.82 3.01 -8.98
CA HIS A 73 -1.89 4.06 -8.62
C HIS A 73 -1.94 4.37 -7.14
N LEU A 74 -0.76 4.48 -6.53
CA LEU A 74 -0.58 5.04 -5.19
C LEU A 74 -0.15 6.50 -5.33
N ASN A 75 -0.94 7.40 -4.73
CA ASN A 75 -0.63 8.83 -4.64
C ASN A 75 -0.47 9.21 -3.18
N PHE A 76 0.48 10.09 -2.87
CA PHE A 76 0.71 10.56 -1.51
C PHE A 76 1.48 11.86 -1.48
N PHE A 77 1.33 12.60 -0.39
CA PHE A 77 2.23 13.67 0.01
C PHE A 77 3.31 13.12 0.94
N GLN A 78 4.54 13.59 0.78
CA GLN A 78 5.63 13.32 1.72
C GLN A 78 6.44 14.59 1.98
N LYS A 79 6.88 14.75 3.23
CA LYS A 79 7.81 15.80 3.66
C LYS A 79 8.91 15.22 4.54
N SER A 80 10.17 15.47 4.18
CA SER A 80 11.31 15.24 5.07
C SER A 80 11.45 16.44 6.00
N ILE A 81 11.66 16.20 7.29
CA ILE A 81 11.84 17.24 8.30
C ILE A 81 13.33 17.54 8.45
N ASP A 82 13.68 18.83 8.47
CA ASP A 82 15.03 19.39 8.70
C ASP A 82 16.19 18.70 7.95
N SER A 83 15.94 18.25 6.71
CA SER A 83 16.92 17.53 5.88
C SER A 83 17.55 16.31 6.55
N GLU A 84 16.80 15.57 7.39
CA GLU A 84 17.23 14.29 7.95
C GLU A 84 17.81 13.38 6.85
N ALA A 85 18.95 12.75 7.16
CA ALA A 85 19.67 11.93 6.20
C ALA A 85 18.80 10.76 5.70
N PHE A 86 18.75 10.58 4.39
CA PHE A 86 18.01 9.47 3.78
C PHE A 86 18.84 8.17 3.82
N THR A 87 18.29 7.13 4.43
CA THR A 87 18.85 5.78 4.44
C THR A 87 18.17 4.93 3.39
N SER A 88 18.89 4.47 2.37
CA SER A 88 18.29 3.73 1.26
C SER A 88 17.81 2.33 1.63
N LEU A 89 16.61 1.97 1.17
CA LEU A 89 16.13 0.58 1.14
C LEU A 89 16.81 -0.20 -0.01
N PRO A 90 17.12 -1.49 0.16
CA PRO A 90 17.49 -2.37 -0.95
C PRO A 90 16.28 -2.62 -1.86
N ASP A 91 16.50 -3.18 -3.06
CA ASP A 91 15.40 -3.48 -3.98
C ASP A 91 14.43 -4.53 -3.43
N VAL A 92 14.95 -5.52 -2.68
CA VAL A 92 14.19 -6.57 -2.01
C VAL A 92 14.74 -6.80 -0.60
N PHE A 93 13.87 -7.00 0.38
CA PHE A 93 14.25 -7.41 1.74
C PHE A 93 13.14 -8.22 2.41
N THR A 94 13.45 -8.85 3.55
CA THR A 94 12.49 -9.61 4.34
C THR A 94 12.21 -8.93 5.68
N GLY A 95 10.95 -8.94 6.13
CA GLY A 95 10.55 -8.41 7.43
C GLY A 95 10.77 -6.91 7.56
N HIS A 96 11.67 -6.51 8.46
CA HIS A 96 11.99 -5.12 8.74
C HIS A 96 13.38 -4.77 8.17
N TYR A 97 13.55 -3.54 7.70
CA TYR A 97 14.84 -3.04 7.23
C TYR A 97 15.02 -1.59 7.67
N ASN A 98 16.21 -1.26 8.17
CA ASN A 98 16.58 0.09 8.58
C ASN A 98 16.80 0.97 7.34
N GLY A 99 15.71 1.56 6.83
CA GLY A 99 15.73 2.45 5.69
C GLY A 99 14.47 3.29 5.58
N ASP A 100 14.57 4.35 4.80
CA ASP A 100 13.51 5.28 4.45
C ASP A 100 12.89 4.90 3.11
N GLY A 101 11.57 5.08 3.00
CA GLY A 101 10.88 5.00 1.72
C GLY A 101 9.59 4.20 1.77
N LEU A 102 9.23 3.64 0.62
CA LEU A 102 8.05 2.80 0.49
C LEU A 102 8.40 1.43 -0.08
N SER A 103 7.70 0.42 0.41
CA SER A 103 7.81 -0.97 -0.07
C SER A 103 6.44 -1.61 -0.21
N ILE A 104 6.31 -2.58 -1.12
CA ILE A 104 5.10 -3.38 -1.34
C ILE A 104 5.36 -4.86 -1.04
N SER A 105 4.36 -5.54 -0.51
CA SER A 105 4.38 -6.98 -0.26
C SER A 105 2.99 -7.59 -0.51
N THR A 106 2.95 -8.87 -0.80
CA THR A 106 1.71 -9.67 -0.95
C THR A 106 1.66 -10.85 0.02
N ASP A 107 2.73 -11.09 0.78
CA ASP A 107 2.87 -12.16 1.78
C ASP A 107 3.16 -11.60 3.20
N GLY A 108 3.42 -10.30 3.33
CA GLY A 108 3.84 -9.63 4.56
C GLY A 108 5.26 -9.98 5.03
N HIS A 109 5.99 -10.79 4.26
CA HIS A 109 7.33 -11.26 4.59
C HIS A 109 8.37 -10.69 3.64
N THR A 110 8.15 -10.79 2.33
CA THR A 110 9.04 -10.29 1.28
C THR A 110 8.55 -8.92 0.82
N TRP A 111 9.45 -7.94 0.84
CA TRP A 111 9.15 -6.54 0.53
C TRP A 111 9.96 -6.07 -0.67
N TYR A 112 9.27 -5.46 -1.63
CA TYR A 112 9.83 -4.89 -2.85
C TYR A 112 9.78 -3.37 -2.79
N ARG A 113 10.92 -2.71 -2.99
CA ARG A 113 11.01 -1.25 -2.92
C ARG A 113 10.20 -0.58 -4.04
N LEU A 114 9.33 0.37 -3.68
CA LEU A 114 8.51 1.12 -4.63
C LEU A 114 9.26 2.32 -5.23
N THR A 115 10.10 2.98 -4.45
CA THR A 115 10.76 4.25 -4.81
C THR A 115 12.20 4.03 -5.28
N SER A 116 12.54 4.56 -6.45
CA SER A 116 13.93 4.59 -6.95
C SER A 116 14.70 5.86 -6.57
N ASN A 117 14.00 6.87 -6.06
CA ASN A 117 14.58 8.13 -5.59
C ASN A 117 14.59 8.19 -4.06
N ASN A 118 15.33 9.15 -3.51
CA ASN A 118 15.48 9.35 -2.07
C ASN A 118 14.28 10.07 -1.42
N LEU A 119 13.14 10.18 -2.12
CA LEU A 119 12.00 11.00 -1.69
C LEU A 119 12.44 12.39 -1.20
N SER A 120 13.33 13.04 -1.97
CA SER A 120 13.82 14.36 -1.62
C SER A 120 12.70 15.39 -1.75
N THR A 121 12.51 16.19 -0.71
CA THR A 121 11.45 17.20 -0.66
C THR A 121 12.00 18.61 -0.59
N ASN A 122 11.22 19.59 -1.05
CA ASN A 122 11.44 20.99 -0.67
C ASN A 122 10.89 21.25 0.75
N ASP A 123 11.03 22.48 1.24
CA ASP A 123 10.57 22.89 2.58
C ASP A 123 9.06 22.69 2.82
N ASN A 124 8.27 22.60 1.75
CA ASN A 124 6.82 22.40 1.79
C ASN A 124 6.40 20.93 1.60
N GLY A 125 7.33 20.01 1.33
CA GLY A 125 7.01 18.65 0.92
C GLY A 125 6.67 18.54 -0.57
N ASN A 126 6.52 17.31 -1.06
CA ASN A 126 6.20 17.00 -2.45
C ASN A 126 5.08 15.95 -2.54
N ASN A 127 4.33 16.00 -3.64
CA ASN A 127 3.39 14.95 -4.01
C ASN A 127 4.09 13.93 -4.92
N TYR A 128 3.79 12.65 -4.69
CA TYR A 128 4.32 11.52 -5.42
C TYR A 128 3.16 10.68 -5.98
N SER A 129 3.42 10.05 -7.12
CA SER A 129 2.53 9.08 -7.74
C SER A 129 3.37 7.88 -8.21
N ILE A 130 2.92 6.67 -7.86
CA ILE A 130 3.56 5.42 -8.22
C ILE A 130 2.51 4.54 -8.91
N ASP A 131 2.80 4.12 -10.13
CA ASP A 131 2.03 3.09 -10.83
C ASP A 131 2.40 1.72 -10.26
N LEU A 132 1.48 1.15 -9.46
CA LEU A 132 1.68 -0.16 -8.84
C LEU A 132 1.51 -1.30 -9.84
N SER A 133 0.76 -1.10 -10.93
CA SER A 133 0.58 -2.12 -11.98
C SER A 133 1.87 -2.26 -12.80
N ALA A 134 2.51 -1.14 -13.11
CA ALA A 134 3.85 -1.15 -13.71
C ALA A 134 4.89 -1.75 -12.76
N LYS A 135 4.76 -1.51 -11.45
CA LYS A 135 5.66 -2.09 -10.45
C LYS A 135 5.49 -3.60 -10.30
N GLU A 136 4.26 -4.11 -10.31
CA GLU A 136 3.96 -5.55 -10.38
C GLU A 136 4.69 -6.20 -11.56
N SER A 137 4.54 -5.64 -12.77
CA SER A 137 5.20 -6.15 -13.98
C SER A 137 6.74 -6.15 -13.84
N ALA A 138 7.31 -5.12 -13.21
CA ALA A 138 8.75 -5.04 -12.99
C ALA A 138 9.26 -6.07 -11.96
N ILE A 139 8.49 -6.33 -10.90
CA ILE A 139 8.79 -7.36 -9.89
C ILE A 139 8.73 -8.75 -10.54
N GLN A 140 7.69 -9.02 -11.33
CA GLN A 140 7.55 -10.26 -12.10
C GLN A 140 8.75 -10.53 -12.99
N ALA A 141 9.23 -9.49 -13.69
CA ALA A 141 10.35 -9.64 -14.61
C ALA A 141 11.71 -9.85 -13.91
N SER A 142 11.88 -9.35 -12.68
CA SER A 142 13.21 -9.21 -12.06
C SER A 142 13.42 -10.03 -10.79
N HIS A 143 12.35 -10.41 -10.10
CA HIS A 143 12.45 -10.97 -8.76
C HIS A 143 11.51 -12.16 -8.49
N ASP A 144 10.24 -12.05 -8.89
CA ASP A 144 9.23 -13.07 -8.57
C ASP A 144 8.13 -13.08 -9.63
N GLU A 145 8.23 -14.02 -10.58
CA GLU A 145 7.30 -14.19 -11.70
C GLU A 145 5.84 -14.42 -11.27
N ASN A 146 5.60 -14.82 -10.01
CA ASN A 146 4.26 -15.08 -9.47
C ASN A 146 3.74 -13.91 -8.61
N PHE A 147 4.47 -12.81 -8.52
CA PHE A 147 4.02 -11.64 -7.78
C PHE A 147 2.79 -11.04 -8.44
N HIS A 148 1.68 -10.97 -7.71
CA HIS A 148 0.44 -10.36 -8.19
C HIS A 148 -0.17 -9.42 -7.18
N LEU A 149 -0.71 -8.29 -7.65
CA LEU A 149 -1.56 -7.45 -6.81
C LEU A 149 -2.83 -8.24 -6.48
N ASN A 150 -3.01 -8.58 -5.20
CA ASN A 150 -4.05 -9.47 -4.71
C ASN A 150 -4.76 -8.90 -3.47
N GLN A 151 -5.58 -9.71 -2.80
CA GLN A 151 -6.32 -9.32 -1.60
C GLN A 151 -5.47 -9.11 -0.32
N PHE A 152 -4.17 -9.41 -0.39
CA PHE A 152 -3.22 -9.34 0.73
C PHE A 152 -2.13 -8.29 0.51
N VAL A 153 -2.35 -7.35 -0.42
CA VAL A 153 -1.36 -6.30 -0.70
C VAL A 153 -1.14 -5.44 0.54
N GLN A 154 0.14 -5.22 0.82
CA GLN A 154 0.62 -4.37 1.90
C GLN A 154 1.55 -3.31 1.33
N ILE A 155 1.29 -2.05 1.68
CA ILE A 155 2.13 -0.90 1.33
C ILE A 155 2.72 -0.34 2.62
N LYS A 156 4.05 -0.44 2.76
CA LYS A 156 4.79 -0.01 3.93
C LYS A 156 5.43 1.34 3.68
N PHE A 157 5.14 2.31 4.55
CA PHE A 157 5.77 3.62 4.64
C PHE A 157 6.79 3.59 5.79
N GLN A 158 8.03 4.01 5.53
CA GLN A 158 9.14 3.82 6.48
C GLN A 158 9.91 5.12 6.70
N GLN A 159 10.27 5.34 7.96
CA GLN A 159 11.28 6.31 8.37
C GLN A 159 12.33 5.59 9.23
N TYR A 160 13.61 5.81 8.93
CA TYR A 160 14.72 5.35 9.76
C TYR A 160 15.65 6.50 10.09
N GLY A 161 15.83 6.74 11.39
CA GLY A 161 16.66 7.83 11.86
C GLY A 161 16.57 8.00 13.36
N ASN A 162 17.09 9.12 13.87
CA ASN A 162 17.29 9.31 15.29
C ASN A 162 16.95 10.71 15.80
N GLN A 163 16.23 11.50 15.00
CA GLN A 163 15.91 12.88 15.35
C GLN A 163 14.43 13.03 15.65
N SER A 164 14.12 13.80 16.68
CA SER A 164 12.76 14.18 17.04
C SER A 164 12.35 15.44 16.26
N TYR A 165 11.06 15.57 15.95
CA TYR A 165 10.53 16.84 15.44
C TYR A 165 10.81 17.98 16.44
N PRO A 166 11.27 19.16 15.97
CA PRO A 166 11.32 19.61 14.58
C PRO A 166 12.64 19.37 13.84
N SER A 167 13.60 18.67 14.45
CA SER A 167 14.96 18.48 13.92
C SER A 167 15.11 17.25 13.01
N GLY A 168 14.05 16.46 12.86
CA GLY A 168 14.01 15.38 11.88
C GLY A 168 12.69 14.63 11.90
N GLY A 169 12.63 13.56 11.12
CA GLY A 169 11.45 12.76 10.85
C GLY A 169 10.95 12.88 9.42
N ARG A 170 9.88 12.12 9.16
CA ARG A 170 9.12 12.16 7.92
C ARG A 170 7.64 12.30 8.19
N GLU A 171 6.98 13.07 7.33
CA GLU A 171 5.53 13.21 7.33
C GLU A 171 4.95 12.64 6.05
N TRP A 172 3.83 11.95 6.19
CA TRP A 172 3.05 11.33 5.13
C TRP A 172 1.62 11.81 5.22
N ASP A 173 1.03 12.19 4.08
CA ASP A 173 -0.37 12.62 4.04
C ASP A 173 -1.00 12.38 2.67
N ASN A 174 -2.31 12.61 2.53
CA ASN A 174 -3.07 12.53 1.29
C ASN A 174 -2.83 11.22 0.56
N ILE A 175 -2.74 10.13 1.33
CA ILE A 175 -2.52 8.79 0.80
C ILE A 175 -3.79 8.38 0.08
N SER A 176 -3.67 8.03 -1.19
CA SER A 176 -4.76 7.61 -2.04
C SER A 176 -4.33 6.43 -2.90
N VAL A 177 -5.13 5.36 -2.90
CA VAL A 177 -5.01 4.27 -3.86
C VAL A 177 -6.20 4.35 -4.79
N THR A 178 -5.93 4.57 -6.08
CA THR A 178 -6.95 4.62 -7.13
C THR A 178 -6.76 3.45 -8.07
N SER A 179 -7.86 2.88 -8.56
CA SER A 179 -7.84 1.77 -9.51
C SER A 179 -9.11 1.72 -10.34
N THR A 180 -9.11 0.87 -11.36
CA THR A 180 -10.31 0.48 -12.12
C THR A 180 -10.57 -0.99 -11.90
N LYS A 181 -11.84 -1.39 -11.80
CA LYS A 181 -12.20 -2.81 -11.69
C LYS A 181 -11.82 -3.53 -12.99
N GLN A 182 -11.23 -4.72 -12.88
CA GLN A 182 -10.97 -5.55 -14.05
C GLN A 182 -12.29 -5.96 -14.70
N ASP A 183 -12.40 -5.76 -16.02
CA ASP A 183 -13.51 -6.27 -16.79
C ASP A 183 -13.39 -7.79 -16.91
N THR A 184 -14.18 -8.54 -16.14
CA THR A 184 -14.40 -9.95 -16.45
C THR A 184 -15.21 -10.05 -17.74
N ILE A 185 -14.55 -10.35 -18.87
CA ILE A 185 -15.24 -10.79 -20.07
C ILE A 185 -15.87 -12.15 -19.75
N GLN A 186 -17.17 -12.15 -19.47
CA GLN A 186 -17.96 -13.37 -19.43
C GLN A 186 -18.10 -13.86 -20.88
N PHE A 187 -17.30 -14.85 -21.26
CA PHE A 187 -17.57 -15.56 -22.51
C PHE A 187 -18.89 -16.30 -22.34
N GLN A 188 -19.97 -15.79 -22.93
CA GLN A 188 -21.13 -16.62 -23.24
C GLN A 188 -20.65 -17.64 -24.27
N GLN A 189 -20.36 -18.85 -23.80
CA GLN A 189 -20.12 -19.98 -24.68
C GLN A 189 -21.44 -20.29 -25.37
N ASN A 190 -21.64 -19.73 -26.57
CA ASN A 190 -22.63 -20.26 -27.49
C ASN A 190 -22.17 -21.68 -27.84
N ALA A 191 -22.85 -22.68 -27.27
CA ALA A 191 -22.71 -24.04 -27.73
C ALA A 191 -23.28 -24.10 -29.16
N TYR A 192 -22.40 -23.99 -30.15
CA TYR A 192 -22.74 -24.36 -31.52
C TYR A 192 -22.60 -25.87 -31.63
N ASP A 193 -23.70 -26.57 -31.89
CA ASP A 193 -23.61 -27.91 -32.44
C ASP A 193 -23.09 -27.84 -33.89
N SER A 194 -22.71 -28.98 -34.46
CA SER A 194 -22.17 -29.10 -35.81
C SER A 194 -23.17 -28.77 -36.94
N GLN A 195 -24.32 -28.14 -36.63
CA GLN A 195 -25.35 -27.75 -37.60
C GLN A 195 -25.81 -26.28 -37.49
N GLY A 196 -25.27 -25.48 -36.57
CA GLY A 196 -25.36 -24.02 -36.62
C GLY A 196 -26.71 -23.40 -36.25
N TRP A 197 -27.55 -24.07 -35.45
CA TRP A 197 -28.82 -23.50 -34.98
C TRP A 197 -28.74 -23.02 -33.51
N LEU A 198 -29.18 -21.78 -33.27
CA LEU A 198 -29.34 -21.19 -31.94
C LEU A 198 -30.58 -21.79 -31.23
N TYR A 199 -30.38 -22.50 -30.12
CA TYR A 199 -31.47 -22.74 -29.17
C TYR A 199 -31.53 -21.60 -28.16
N PRO A 200 -32.62 -20.81 -28.09
CA PRO A 200 -32.88 -19.99 -26.91
C PRO A 200 -33.17 -20.91 -25.73
N TYR A 201 -32.52 -20.66 -24.59
CA TYR A 201 -32.79 -21.33 -23.32
C TYR A 201 -34.31 -21.42 -23.06
N PRO A 202 -34.84 -22.56 -22.56
CA PRO A 202 -36.23 -22.62 -22.15
C PRO A 202 -36.45 -21.71 -20.94
N ARG A 203 -37.46 -20.84 -21.03
CA ARG A 203 -38.05 -20.15 -19.88
C ARG A 203 -38.40 -21.18 -18.80
N ALA A 204 -38.07 -20.84 -17.55
CA ALA A 204 -38.49 -21.56 -16.35
C ALA A 204 -39.97 -21.96 -16.43
N ALA A 205 -40.25 -23.26 -16.37
CA ALA A 205 -41.59 -23.78 -16.21
C ALA A 205 -42.05 -23.51 -14.77
N GLN A 206 -43.14 -22.74 -14.63
CA GLN A 206 -43.88 -22.59 -13.39
C GLN A 206 -44.53 -23.93 -13.05
N TRP A 207 -44.27 -24.44 -11.85
CA TRP A 207 -45.01 -25.56 -11.29
C TRP A 207 -46.36 -25.06 -10.78
N GLN A 208 -47.46 -25.53 -11.38
CA GLN A 208 -48.78 -25.57 -10.73
C GLN A 208 -48.98 -27.01 -10.24
N SER A 209 -49.17 -27.16 -8.93
CA SER A 209 -49.56 -28.40 -8.27
C SER A 209 -51.08 -28.59 -8.37
N GLU A 210 -51.51 -29.78 -8.78
CA GLU A 210 -52.83 -30.33 -8.41
C GLU A 210 -52.80 -30.87 -6.97
#